data_AF-A0A7G9YFH6-F1
#
_entry.id   AF-A0A7G9YFH6-F1
#
_cell.length_a   1.000
_cell.length_b   1.000
_cell.length_c   1.000
_cell.angle_alpha   90.00
_cell.angle_beta   90.00
_cell.angle_gamma   90.00
#
_symmetry.space_group_name_H-M   'P 1'
#
loop_
_entity.id
_entity.type
_entity.pdbx_description
1 polymer ?
#
loop_
_entity_poly.entity_id
_entity_poly.type
_entity_poly.pdbx_seq_one_letter_code
_entity_poly.pdbx_strand_id
1 'polypeptide(L)'
;MTTSIVFLLILTVIGSLQQLLMASVIVGAIVFIIPCSIAYVLNWDRMYFYAVLFTLSFALNELTIADTGVVASGAYAWLISGIIVIVAGVVYLVRFLQKYPLPEKEVYDVSGN
;
A
#
# COMPACT_ATOMS: atom_id res chain seq x y z
N MET A 1 0.49 -1.51 16.02
CA MET A 1 1.15 -0.27 16.47
C MET A 1 2.63 -0.49 16.80
N THR A 2 2.96 -1.40 17.72
CA THR A 2 4.36 -1.76 18.04
C THR A 2 5.13 -2.30 16.82
N THR A 3 4.51 -3.18 16.03
CA THR A 3 5.09 -3.72 14.79
C THR A 3 5.39 -2.65 13.75
N SER A 4 4.50 -1.68 13.55
CA SER A 4 4.67 -0.57 12.60
C SER A 4 5.80 0.37 13.02
N ILE A 5 5.95 0.65 14.32
CA ILE A 5 7.04 1.48 14.86
C ILE A 5 8.38 0.78 14.70
N VAL A 6 8.45 -0.52 15.00
CA VAL A 6 9.65 -1.33 14.80
C VAL A 6 10.05 -1.36 13.31
N PHE A 7 9.08 -1.46 12.41
CA PHE A 7 9.34 -1.45 10.97
C PHE A 7 9.85 -0.09 10.49
N LEU A 8 9.30 1.02 10.99
CA LEU A 8 9.74 2.38 10.70
C LEU A 8 11.20 2.60 11.16
N LEU A 9 11.54 2.09 12.35
CA LEU A 9 12.90 2.13 12.89
C LEU A 9 13.89 1.32 12.03
N ILE A 10 13.49 0.12 11.58
CA ILE A 10 14.34 -0.70 10.70
C ILE A 10 14.59 0.00 9.36
N LEU A 11 13.55 0.58 8.76
CA LEU A 11 13.68 1.32 7.49
C LEU A 11 14.58 2.56 7.61
N THR A 12 14.46 3.31 8.72
CA THR A 12 15.32 4.48 8.96
C THR A 12 16.78 4.09 9.20
N VAL A 13 17.03 2.96 9.87
CA VAL A 13 18.39 2.42 10.06
C VAL A 13 19.00 1.92 8.75
N ILE A 14 18.23 1.23 7.90
CA ILE A 14 18.70 0.80 6.58
C ILE A 14 18.98 2.03 5.69
N GLY A 15 18.11 3.03 5.75
CA GLY A 15 18.26 4.28 5.00
C GLY A 15 19.54 5.05 5.34
N SER A 16 19.89 5.12 6.63
CA SER A 16 21.11 5.80 7.08
C SER A 16 22.39 5.03 6.73
N LEU A 17 22.33 3.70 6.67
CA LEU A 17 23.43 2.83 6.27
C LEU A 17 23.76 2.92 4.77
N GLN A 18 22.77 3.19 3.92
CA GLN A 18 22.95 3.23 2.45
C GLN A 18 23.31 4.61 1.89
N GLN A 19 23.63 5.61 2.73
CA GLN A 19 23.89 6.99 2.29
C GLN A 19 22.82 7.57 1.34
N LEU A 20 21.56 7.16 1.54
CA LEU A 20 20.46 7.71 0.78
C LEU A 20 20.38 9.23 1.00
N LEU A 21 20.03 9.97 -0.05
CA LEU A 21 19.77 11.40 0.06
C LEU A 21 18.76 11.63 1.20
N MET A 22 19.06 12.56 2.12
CA MET A 22 18.20 12.86 3.27
C MET A 22 16.74 13.15 2.84
N ALA A 23 16.55 13.71 1.65
CA ALA A 23 15.23 13.91 1.04
C ALA A 23 14.45 12.60 0.88
N SER A 24 15.09 11.54 0.38
CA SER A 24 14.49 10.23 0.17
C SER A 24 14.05 9.58 1.48
N VAL A 25 14.85 9.71 2.54
CA VAL A 25 14.50 9.21 3.89
C VAL A 25 13.28 9.95 4.43
N ILE A 26 13.22 11.28 4.28
CA ILE A 26 12.10 12.11 4.72
C ILE A 26 10.83 11.73 3.96
N VAL A 27 10.89 11.62 2.63
CA VAL A 27 9.73 11.25 1.80
C VAL A 27 9.26 9.84 2.15
N GLY A 28 10.17 8.88 2.32
CA GLY A 28 9.82 7.52 2.75
C GLY A 28 9.10 7.48 4.10
N ALA A 29 9.55 8.29 5.06
CA ALA A 29 8.90 8.42 6.36
C ALA A 29 7.49 9.03 6.24
N ILE A 30 7.30 10.07 5.41
CA ILE A 30 5.99 10.67 5.14
C ILE A 30 5.05 9.64 4.50
N VAL A 31 5.52 8.93 3.47
CA VAL A 31 4.78 7.88 2.75
C VAL A 31 4.41 6.71 3.67
N PHE A 32 5.17 6.46 4.73
CA PHE A 32 4.83 5.45 5.75
C PHE A 32 3.82 5.97 6.77
N ILE A 33 4.05 7.17 7.32
CA ILE A 33 3.31 7.74 8.44
C ILE A 33 1.87 8.05 8.05
N ILE A 34 1.62 8.61 6.85
CA ILE A 34 0.27 8.96 6.40
C ILE A 34 -0.65 7.72 6.39
N PRO A 35 -0.36 6.63 5.66
CA PRO A 35 -1.21 5.45 5.65
C PRO A 35 -1.27 4.74 7.00
N CYS A 36 -0.20 4.76 7.81
CA CYS A 36 -0.26 4.25 9.19
C CYS A 36 -1.22 5.07 10.08
N SER A 37 -1.26 6.39 9.90
CA SER A 37 -2.17 7.27 10.64
C SER A 37 -3.62 7.01 10.24
N ILE A 38 -3.87 6.84 8.93
CA ILE A 38 -5.18 6.45 8.40
C ILE A 38 -5.60 5.08 8.95
N ALA A 39 -4.68 4.11 8.97
CA ALA A 39 -4.90 2.77 9.50
C ALA A 39 -5.33 2.82 10.98
N TYR A 40 -4.67 3.67 11.77
CA TYR A 40 -4.97 3.88 13.19
C TYR A 40 -6.36 4.50 13.40
N VAL A 41 -6.68 5.58 12.68
CA VAL A 41 -7.96 6.30 12.86
C VAL A 41 -9.15 5.44 12.38
N LEU A 42 -8.98 4.68 11.30
CA LEU A 42 -10.07 3.88 10.71
C LEU A 42 -10.11 2.44 11.24
N ASN A 43 -9.25 2.06 12.20
CA ASN A 43 -9.04 0.67 12.63
C ASN A 43 -8.91 -0.31 11.45
N TRP A 44 -8.20 0.13 10.41
CA TRP A 44 -8.06 -0.64 9.17
C TRP A 44 -6.72 -1.35 9.15
N ASP A 45 -6.66 -2.55 9.74
CA ASP A 45 -5.41 -3.30 9.91
C ASP A 45 -4.64 -3.54 8.61
N ARG A 46 -5.36 -3.72 7.48
CA ARG A 46 -4.74 -3.96 6.17
C ARG A 46 -4.00 -2.73 5.64
N MET A 47 -4.35 -1.54 6.09
CA MET A 47 -3.71 -0.30 5.65
C MET A 47 -2.26 -0.20 6.17
N TYR A 48 -1.93 -0.84 7.30
CA TYR A 48 -0.53 -0.99 7.74
C TYR A 48 0.30 -1.84 6.77
N PHE A 49 -0.30 -2.88 6.19
CA PHE A 49 0.39 -3.69 5.18
C PHE A 49 0.68 -2.88 3.92
N TYR A 50 -0.29 -2.06 3.48
CA TYR A 50 -0.08 -1.16 2.34
C TYR A 50 0.97 -0.09 2.64
N ALA A 51 0.99 0.48 3.85
CA ALA A 51 2.03 1.42 4.28
C ALA A 51 3.44 0.82 4.13
N VAL A 52 3.63 -0.41 4.62
CA VAL A 52 4.89 -1.16 4.47
C VAL A 52 5.23 -1.36 2.99
N LEU A 53 4.27 -1.81 2.19
CA LEU A 53 4.48 -2.08 0.78
C LEU A 53 4.91 -0.81 0.02
N PHE A 54 4.23 0.32 0.25
CA PHE A 54 4.56 1.59 -0.37
C PHE A 54 5.95 2.09 0.03
N THR A 55 6.29 2.05 1.31
CA THR A 55 7.60 2.52 1.76
C THR A 55 8.74 1.64 1.28
N LEU A 56 8.55 0.33 1.21
CA LEU A 56 9.53 -0.58 0.63
C LEU A 56 9.74 -0.31 -0.87
N SER A 57 8.66 -0.04 -1.59
CA SER A 57 8.69 0.26 -3.03
C SER A 57 9.37 1.60 -3.30
N PHE A 58 9.16 2.57 -2.42
CA PHE A 58 9.89 3.83 -2.44
C PHE A 58 11.39 3.62 -2.20
N ALA A 59 11.77 2.86 -1.18
CA ALA A 59 13.17 2.58 -0.88
C ALA A 59 13.87 1.85 -2.04
N LEU A 60 13.21 0.87 -2.65
CA LEU A 60 13.71 0.17 -3.83
C LEU A 60 13.84 1.09 -5.04
N ASN A 61 12.87 1.97 -5.27
CA ASN A 61 12.93 2.99 -6.33
C ASN A 61 14.18 3.87 -6.18
N GLU A 62 14.40 4.41 -5.00
CA GLU A 62 15.57 5.27 -4.71
C GLU A 62 16.89 4.51 -4.86
N LEU A 63 16.96 3.26 -4.39
CA LEU A 63 18.14 2.41 -4.55
C LEU A 63 18.43 2.12 -6.03
N THR A 64 17.39 1.85 -6.82
CA THR A 64 17.53 1.57 -8.26
C THR A 64 17.98 2.82 -9.03
N ILE A 65 17.46 3.98 -8.67
CA ILE A 65 17.88 5.26 -9.28
C ILE A 65 19.34 5.58 -8.90
N ALA A 66 19.73 5.33 -7.64
CA ALA A 66 21.11 5.56 -7.20
C ALA A 66 22.11 4.64 -7.93
N ASP A 67 21.75 3.39 -8.19
CA ASP A 67 22.60 2.42 -8.88
C ASP A 67 22.68 2.65 -10.40
N THR A 68 21.54 2.97 -11.04
CA THR A 68 21.45 3.07 -12.50
C THR A 68 21.62 4.49 -13.04
N GLY A 69 21.43 5.52 -12.20
CA GLY A 69 21.40 6.93 -12.60
C GLY A 69 20.17 7.33 -13.43
N VAL A 70 19.25 6.41 -13.69
CA VAL A 70 18.08 6.62 -14.57
C VAL A 70 16.81 6.69 -13.72
N VAL A 71 16.15 7.85 -13.68
CA VAL A 71 14.92 8.02 -12.88
C VAL A 71 13.82 7.02 -13.27
N ALA A 72 13.71 6.69 -14.55
CA ALA A 72 12.70 5.77 -15.05
C ALA A 72 12.87 4.31 -14.57
N SER A 73 14.07 3.89 -14.16
CA SER A 73 14.30 2.51 -13.70
C SER A 73 13.65 2.24 -12.35
N GLY A 74 13.58 3.24 -11.48
CA GLY A 74 12.91 3.11 -10.18
C GLY A 74 11.38 2.99 -10.29
N ALA A 75 10.77 3.48 -11.39
CA ALA A 75 9.33 3.41 -11.61
C ALA A 75 8.80 1.97 -11.66
N TYR A 76 9.64 1.00 -12.02
CA TYR A 76 9.27 -0.42 -11.99
C TYR A 76 8.95 -0.92 -10.58
N ALA A 77 9.66 -0.44 -9.55
CA ALA A 77 9.39 -0.81 -8.16
C ALA A 77 7.98 -0.37 -7.71
N TRP A 78 7.57 0.83 -8.12
CA TRP A 78 6.23 1.37 -7.89
C TRP A 78 5.14 0.62 -8.66
N LEU A 79 5.42 0.25 -9.91
CA LEU A 79 4.48 -0.51 -10.74
C LEU A 79 4.20 -1.89 -10.13
N ILE A 80 5.25 -2.60 -9.71
CA ILE A 80 5.12 -3.93 -9.10
C ILE A 80 4.27 -3.85 -7.83
N SER A 81 4.52 -2.86 -6.97
CA SER A 81 3.74 -2.68 -5.75
C SER A 81 2.29 -2.30 -6.02
N GLY A 82 2.05 -1.42 -7.00
CA GLY A 82 0.71 -1.05 -7.44
C GLY A 82 -0.09 -2.27 -7.93
N ILE A 83 0.55 -3.14 -8.72
CA ILE A 83 -0.07 -4.39 -9.20
C ILE A 83 -0.45 -5.29 -8.02
N ILE A 84 0.43 -5.46 -7.03
CA ILE A 84 0.14 -6.28 -5.84
C ILE A 84 -1.09 -5.74 -5.09
N VAL A 85 -1.18 -4.42 -4.90
CA VAL A 85 -2.33 -3.79 -4.22
C VAL A 85 -3.62 -3.97 -5.01
N ILE A 86 -3.59 -3.78 -6.33
CA ILE A 86 -4.75 -3.96 -7.21
C ILE A 86 -5.23 -5.42 -7.16
N VAL A 87 -4.33 -6.38 -7.31
CA VAL A 87 -4.66 -7.81 -7.25
C VAL A 87 -5.27 -8.18 -5.90
N ALA A 88 -4.68 -7.71 -4.80
CA ALA A 88 -5.23 -7.92 -3.46
C ALA A 88 -6.64 -7.34 -3.32
N GLY A 89 -6.86 -6.11 -3.81
CA GLY A 89 -8.16 -5.45 -3.84
C GLY A 89 -9.21 -6.24 -4.62
N VAL A 90 -8.86 -6.72 -5.82
CA VAL A 90 -9.74 -7.54 -6.66
C VAL A 90 -10.10 -8.86 -5.97
N VAL A 91 -9.12 -9.56 -5.39
CA VAL A 91 -9.38 -10.81 -4.65
C VAL A 91 -10.35 -10.58 -3.50
N TYR A 92 -10.20 -9.50 -2.75
CA TYR A 92 -11.13 -9.16 -1.67
C TYR A 92 -12.52 -8.79 -2.17
N LEU A 93 -12.62 -8.04 -3.26
CA LEU A 93 -13.89 -7.70 -3.88
C LEU A 93 -14.63 -8.96 -4.34
N VAL A 94 -13.94 -9.87 -5.03
CA VAL A 94 -14.52 -11.15 -5.48
C VAL A 94 -15.03 -11.96 -4.29
N ARG A 95 -14.22 -12.08 -3.22
CA ARG A 95 -14.64 -12.79 -1.99
C ARG A 95 -15.84 -12.12 -1.32
N PHE A 96 -15.90 -10.79 -1.34
CA PHE A 96 -17.04 -10.05 -0.79
C PHE A 96 -18.32 -10.33 -1.58
N LEU A 97 -18.27 -10.26 -2.91
CA LEU A 97 -19.42 -10.54 -3.79
C LEU A 97 -19.89 -11.99 -3.69
N GLN A 98 -18.97 -12.94 -3.47
CA GLN A 98 -19.33 -14.34 -3.22
C GLN A 98 -20.01 -14.55 -1.87
N LYS A 99 -19.60 -13.80 -0.84
CA LYS A 99 -20.16 -13.91 0.51
C LYS A 99 -21.49 -13.17 0.66
N TYR A 100 -21.65 -12.08 -0.08
CA TYR A 100 -22.84 -11.22 -0.08
C TYR A 100 -23.34 -11.07 -1.51
N PRO A 101 -24.04 -12.10 -2.05
CA PRO A 101 -24.61 -12.01 -3.38
C PRO A 101 -25.59 -10.83 -3.45
N LEU A 102 -25.59 -10.13 -4.58
CA LEU A 102 -26.53 -9.04 -4.82
C LEU A 102 -27.95 -9.59 -4.70
N PRO A 103 -28.87 -8.90 -4.01
CA PRO A 103 -30.25 -9.33 -3.95
C PRO A 103 -30.78 -9.46 -5.38
N GLU A 104 -31.34 -10.61 -5.72
CA GLU A 104 -32.07 -10.79 -6.97
C GLU A 104 -33.13 -9.69 -7.02
N LYS A 105 -33.17 -8.93 -8.13
CA LYS A 105 -34.20 -7.92 -8.34
C LYS A 105 -35.54 -8.61 -8.11
N GLU A 106 -36.22 -8.25 -7.01
CA GLU A 106 -37.61 -8.60 -6.82
C GLU A 106 -38.35 -8.06 -8.06
N VAL A 107 -38.75 -8.99 -8.92
CA VAL A 107 -39.71 -8.71 -9.99
C VAL A 107 -40.98 -8.35 -9.23
N TYR A 108 -41.20 -7.06 -9.02
CA TYR A 108 -42.51 -6.56 -8.60
C TYR A 108 -43.48 -6.94 -9.72
N ASP A 109 -44.11 -8.09 -9.57
CA ASP A 109 -45.30 -8.46 -10.29
C ASP A 109 -46.39 -7.51 -9.81
N VAL A 110 -46.53 -6.40 -10.52
CA VAL A 110 -47.67 -5.50 -10.43
C VAL A 110 -48.85 -6.20 -11.12
N SER A 111 -49.31 -7.32 -10.55
CA SER A 111 -50.57 -7.95 -10.93
C SER A 111 -51.37 -8.27 -9.66
N GLY A 112 -52.17 -7.30 -9.22
CA GLY A 112 -53.01 -7.48 -8.05
C GLY A 112 -53.62 -6.22 -7.46
N ASN A 113 -54.30 -5.40 -8.28
CA ASN A 113 -55.62 -4.83 -7.97
C ASN A 113 -56.09 -3.90 -9.09
#